data_AF-A0A924TAH9-F1
#
_entry.id   AF-A0A924TAH9-F1
#
_cell.length_a   1.000
_cell.length_b   1.000
_cell.length_c   1.000
_cell.angle_alpha   90.00
_cell.angle_beta   90.00
_cell.angle_gamma   90.00
#
_symmetry.space_group_name_H-M   'P 1'
#
loop_
_entity.id
_entity.type
_entity.pdbx_description
1 polymer ?
#
loop_
_entity_poly.entity_id
_entity_poly.type
_entity_poly.pdbx_seq_one_letter_code
_entity_poly.pdbx_strand_id
1 'polypeptide(L)'
;GESWEGGPVLLSWPAVEAGYDQSGMALVIHEFAHKIDMLDGAVDGLPPLRGPARSAFNAAINAAYKDFCRRVDSGEETAIDPYAAELIEEFFAVTCEVFFAEPELLLHEYPTYYSGLQSYFKVNPIAGTLSDL
;
A
#
# COMPACT_ATOMS: atom_id res chain seq x y z
N GLY A 1 -12.64 4.80 5.03
CA GLY A 1 -13.02 6.22 5.12
C GLY A 1 -13.50 6.59 3.74
N GLU A 2 -13.36 7.84 3.32
CA GLU A 2 -13.49 8.16 1.90
C GLU A 2 -12.45 9.23 1.53
N SER A 3 -11.74 9.02 0.42
CA SER A 3 -10.81 9.97 -0.18
C SER A 3 -11.34 10.46 -1.52
N TRP A 4 -11.68 11.74 -1.60
CA TRP A 4 -12.25 12.34 -2.80
C TRP A 4 -11.16 13.08 -3.58
N GLU A 5 -11.11 12.95 -4.91
CA GLU A 5 -10.15 13.71 -5.73
C GLU A 5 -10.33 15.23 -5.49
N GLY A 6 -9.26 15.92 -5.08
CA GLY A 6 -9.30 17.34 -4.71
C GLY A 6 -10.07 17.70 -3.42
N GLY A 7 -10.73 16.74 -2.77
CA GLY A 7 -11.47 16.92 -1.51
C GLY A 7 -10.62 16.65 -0.25
N PRO A 8 -11.18 16.81 0.96
CA PRO A 8 -10.50 16.45 2.21
C PRO A 8 -10.30 14.93 2.34
N VAL A 9 -9.49 14.50 3.31
CA VAL A 9 -9.47 13.12 3.81
C VAL A 9 -10.56 12.99 4.87
N LEU A 10 -11.47 12.02 4.72
CA LEU A 10 -12.54 11.77 5.68
C LEU A 10 -12.26 10.52 6.51
N LEU A 11 -12.22 10.69 7.83
CA LEU A 11 -11.90 9.64 8.79
C LEU A 11 -13.01 9.46 9.81
N SER A 12 -13.23 8.20 10.20
CA SER A 12 -14.05 7.85 11.36
C SER A 12 -13.13 7.73 12.58
N TRP A 13 -13.36 8.54 13.61
CA TRP A 13 -12.50 8.53 14.81
C TRP A 13 -12.42 7.16 15.51
N PRO A 14 -13.53 6.41 15.70
CA PRO A 14 -13.45 5.05 16.23
C PRO A 14 -12.56 4.11 15.40
N ALA A 15 -12.55 4.25 14.07
CA ALA A 15 -11.71 3.43 13.21
C ALA A 15 -10.23 3.84 13.29
N VAL A 16 -9.95 5.14 13.46
CA VAL A 16 -8.59 5.63 13.75
C VAL A 16 -8.08 5.10 15.08
N GLU A 17 -8.92 5.08 16.12
CA GLU A 17 -8.55 4.62 17.46
C GLU A 17 -8.31 3.12 17.54
N ALA A 18 -9.04 2.31 16.76
CA ALA A 18 -8.80 0.86 16.67
C ALA A 18 -7.37 0.56 16.18
N GLY A 19 -6.91 1.27 15.14
CA GLY A 19 -5.58 1.08 14.56
C GLY A 19 -5.35 -0.32 13.99
N TYR A 20 -4.13 -0.55 13.50
CA TYR A 20 -3.80 -1.79 12.78
C TYR A 20 -3.84 -3.01 13.71
N ASP A 21 -3.24 -2.92 14.90
CA ASP A 21 -3.16 -4.03 15.86
C ASP A 21 -4.52 -4.62 16.25
N GLN A 22 -5.59 -3.81 16.25
CA GLN A 22 -6.93 -4.27 16.64
C GLN A 22 -7.84 -4.60 15.46
N SER A 23 -7.65 -3.94 14.32
CA SER A 23 -8.58 -4.04 13.18
C SER A 23 -7.98 -4.69 11.93
N GLY A 24 -6.66 -4.90 11.90
CA GLY A 24 -5.94 -5.23 10.67
C GLY A 24 -5.85 -4.05 9.68
N MET A 25 -6.28 -2.85 10.07
CA MET A 25 -6.34 -1.67 9.22
C MET A 25 -5.70 -0.44 9.88
N ALA A 26 -4.81 0.24 9.16
CA ALA A 26 -4.31 1.55 9.48
C ALA A 26 -5.02 2.61 8.64
N LEU A 27 -6.28 2.93 8.99
CA LEU A 27 -7.17 3.79 8.19
C LEU A 27 -6.53 5.12 7.76
N VAL A 28 -5.74 5.75 8.63
CA VAL A 28 -5.04 7.00 8.27
C VAL A 28 -4.05 6.77 7.13
N ILE A 29 -3.26 5.70 7.19
CA ILE A 29 -2.29 5.35 6.13
C ILE A 29 -3.04 5.04 4.84
N HIS A 30 -4.11 4.24 4.92
CA HIS A 30 -4.95 3.88 3.78
C HIS A 30 -5.43 5.10 2.98
N GLU A 31 -6.10 6.03 3.66
CA GLU A 31 -6.66 7.22 2.98
C GLU A 31 -5.56 8.14 2.44
N PHE A 32 -4.42 8.25 3.13
CA PHE A 32 -3.29 9.02 2.61
C PHE A 32 -2.60 8.33 1.43
N ALA A 33 -2.60 6.99 1.35
CA ALA A 33 -2.11 6.26 0.18
C ALA A 33 -2.98 6.57 -1.05
N HIS A 34 -4.31 6.57 -0.91
CA HIS A 34 -5.21 7.01 -1.98
C HIS A 34 -4.95 8.45 -2.43
N LYS A 35 -4.68 9.36 -1.47
CA LYS A 35 -4.28 10.73 -1.82
C LYS A 35 -2.97 10.81 -2.57
N ILE A 36 -2.01 9.97 -2.22
CA ILE A 36 -0.72 9.89 -2.90
C ILE A 36 -0.91 9.40 -4.34
N ASP A 37 -1.72 8.35 -4.54
CA ASP A 37 -2.03 7.80 -5.87
C ASP A 37 -2.62 8.89 -6.78
N MET A 38 -3.59 9.65 -6.26
CA MET A 38 -4.26 10.75 -6.97
C MET A 38 -3.38 11.95 -7.34
N LEU A 39 -2.15 12.06 -6.83
CA LEU A 39 -1.33 13.28 -6.98
C LEU A 39 -0.94 13.59 -8.44
N ASP A 40 -0.90 12.59 -9.33
CA ASP A 40 -0.63 12.79 -10.76
C ASP A 40 -1.90 12.74 -11.64
N GLY A 41 -3.08 12.64 -11.01
CA GLY A 41 -4.39 12.61 -11.65
C GLY A 41 -4.84 11.22 -12.13
N ALA A 42 -4.03 10.17 -11.92
CA ALA A 42 -4.44 8.78 -12.09
C ALA A 42 -4.83 8.17 -10.73
N VAL A 43 -5.61 7.09 -10.79
CA VAL A 43 -5.88 6.20 -9.66
C VAL A 43 -5.53 4.80 -10.18
N ASP A 44 -4.26 4.44 -10.05
CA ASP A 44 -3.71 3.22 -10.66
C ASP A 44 -2.72 2.48 -9.73
N GLY A 45 -2.67 2.87 -8.45
CA GLY A 45 -1.73 2.35 -7.47
C GLY A 45 -0.28 2.80 -7.73
N LEU A 46 -0.04 3.77 -8.62
CA LEU A 46 1.30 4.29 -8.90
C LEU A 46 1.47 5.67 -8.27
N PRO A 47 2.25 5.76 -7.17
CA PRO A 47 2.59 7.08 -6.66
C PRO A 47 3.40 7.88 -7.70
N PRO A 48 3.40 9.24 -7.63
CA PRO A 48 4.09 10.09 -8.60
C PRO A 48 5.58 9.80 -8.73
N LEU A 49 5.92 8.98 -9.72
CA LEU A 49 7.27 8.60 -10.09
C LEU A 49 7.52 8.96 -11.55
N ARG A 50 8.79 9.18 -11.90
CA ARG A 50 9.22 9.51 -13.27
C ARG A 50 10.31 8.58 -13.77
N GLY A 51 10.37 8.43 -15.09
CA GLY A 51 11.45 7.72 -15.77
C GLY A 51 11.61 6.27 -15.30
N PRO A 52 12.84 5.76 -15.16
CA PRO A 52 13.10 4.37 -14.77
C PRO A 52 12.45 3.95 -13.45
N ALA A 53 12.34 4.85 -12.48
CA ALA A 53 11.73 4.56 -11.18
C ALA A 53 10.23 4.23 -11.33
N ARG A 54 9.50 4.97 -12.18
CA ARG A 54 8.09 4.68 -12.46
C ARG A 54 7.94 3.31 -13.11
N SER A 55 8.76 3.01 -14.12
CA SER A 55 8.71 1.73 -14.83
C SER A 55 9.01 0.55 -13.90
N ALA A 56 10.00 0.69 -13.02
CA ALA A 56 10.37 -0.34 -12.06
C ALA A 56 9.27 -0.58 -11.02
N PHE A 57 8.72 0.50 -10.44
CA PHE A 57 7.62 0.41 -9.48
C PHE A 57 6.38 -0.21 -10.13
N ASN A 58 6.02 0.24 -11.34
CA ASN A 58 4.89 -0.28 -12.09
C ASN A 58 5.01 -1.78 -12.37
N ALA A 59 6.19 -2.24 -12.76
CA ALA A 59 6.44 -3.67 -12.95
C ALA A 59 6.30 -4.47 -11.64
N ALA A 60 6.82 -3.92 -10.54
CA ALA A 60 6.78 -4.57 -9.22
C ALA A 60 5.36 -4.68 -8.66
N ILE A 61 4.58 -3.58 -8.65
CA ILE A 61 3.20 -3.60 -8.15
C ILE A 61 2.30 -4.48 -9.00
N ASN A 62 2.42 -4.44 -10.34
CA ASN A 62 1.62 -5.30 -11.21
C ASN A 62 1.92 -6.78 -11.01
N ALA A 63 3.18 -7.14 -10.76
CA ALA A 63 3.56 -8.52 -10.48
C ALA A 63 2.98 -8.99 -9.13
N ALA A 64 3.11 -8.16 -8.08
CA ALA A 64 2.58 -8.44 -6.75
C ALA A 64 1.04 -8.55 -6.76
N TYR A 65 0.35 -7.57 -7.34
CA TYR A 65 -1.11 -7.54 -7.42
C TYR A 65 -1.68 -8.75 -8.17
N LYS A 66 -1.08 -9.13 -9.31
CA LYS A 66 -1.53 -10.31 -10.07
C LYS A 66 -1.35 -11.60 -9.29
N ASP A 67 -0.23 -11.75 -8.59
CA ASP A 67 -0.01 -12.91 -7.74
C ASP A 67 -1.01 -12.94 -6.57
N PHE A 68 -1.22 -11.80 -5.91
CA PHE A 68 -2.16 -11.66 -4.82
C PHE A 68 -3.60 -12.03 -5.23
N CYS A 69 -4.09 -11.47 -6.33
CA CYS A 69 -5.41 -11.81 -6.88
C CYS A 69 -5.53 -13.31 -7.15
N ARG A 70 -4.51 -13.93 -7.77
CA ARG A 70 -4.50 -15.38 -8.02
C ARG A 70 -4.61 -16.20 -6.73
N ARG A 71 -3.95 -15.78 -5.65
CA ARG A 71 -4.00 -16.46 -4.34
C ARG A 71 -5.40 -16.35 -3.73
N VAL A 72 -5.97 -15.14 -3.70
CA VAL A 72 -7.34 -14.88 -3.23
C VAL A 72 -8.38 -15.67 -4.04
N ASP A 73 -8.28 -15.64 -5.38
CA ASP A 73 -9.19 -16.37 -6.28
C ASP A 73 -9.12 -17.89 -6.09
N SER A 74 -7.98 -18.40 -5.62
CA SER A 74 -7.80 -19.82 -5.31
C SER A 74 -8.34 -20.24 -3.94
N GLY A 75 -8.83 -19.27 -3.14
CA GLY A 75 -9.30 -19.48 -1.78
C GLY A 75 -8.17 -19.67 -0.76
N GLU A 76 -6.96 -19.21 -1.08
CA GLU A 76 -5.84 -19.21 -0.12
C GLU A 76 -6.14 -18.24 1.03
N GLU A 77 -5.84 -18.64 2.26
CA GLU A 77 -5.85 -17.73 3.41
C GLU A 77 -4.61 -16.83 3.35
N THR A 78 -4.80 -15.57 2.97
CA THR A 78 -3.72 -14.58 2.83
C THR A 78 -3.52 -13.81 4.13
N ALA A 79 -2.27 -13.49 4.45
CA ALA A 79 -1.94 -12.64 5.61
C ALA A 79 -2.30 -11.16 5.38
N ILE A 80 -2.33 -10.72 4.12
CA ILE A 80 -2.83 -9.41 3.72
C ILE A 80 -4.34 -9.55 3.45
N ASP A 81 -5.12 -8.54 3.86
CA ASP A 81 -6.59 -8.53 3.70
C ASP A 81 -6.99 -8.78 2.23
N PRO A 82 -7.85 -9.77 1.93
CA PRO A 82 -8.36 -10.05 0.58
C PRO A 82 -9.03 -8.85 -0.11
N TYR A 83 -9.47 -7.83 0.62
CA TYR A 83 -9.96 -6.56 0.07
C TYR A 83 -8.95 -5.92 -0.89
N ALA A 84 -7.64 -6.11 -0.65
CA ALA A 84 -6.58 -5.65 -1.54
C ALA A 84 -6.64 -6.26 -2.95
N ALA A 85 -7.44 -7.31 -3.19
CA ALA A 85 -7.62 -7.89 -4.52
C ALA A 85 -8.70 -7.18 -5.36
N GLU A 86 -9.56 -6.34 -4.76
CA GLU A 86 -10.69 -5.73 -5.48
C GLU A 86 -10.23 -4.81 -6.61
N LEU A 87 -9.25 -3.94 -6.33
CA LEU A 87 -8.70 -2.95 -7.25
C LEU A 87 -7.21 -2.71 -6.94
N ILE A 88 -6.42 -2.26 -7.92
CA ILE A 88 -4.98 -2.08 -7.74
C ILE A 88 -4.64 -0.88 -6.83
N GLU A 89 -5.48 0.14 -6.82
CA GLU A 89 -5.42 1.27 -5.89
C GLU A 89 -5.68 0.83 -4.44
N GLU A 90 -6.58 -0.13 -4.23
CA GLU A 90 -6.81 -0.74 -2.91
C GLU A 90 -5.65 -1.65 -2.51
N PHE A 91 -5.08 -2.39 -3.48
CA PHE A 91 -3.83 -3.11 -3.24
C PHE A 91 -2.72 -2.17 -2.78
N PHE A 92 -2.54 -1.03 -3.44
CA PHE A 92 -1.56 -0.03 -3.05
C PHE A 92 -1.82 0.52 -1.64
N ALA A 93 -3.08 0.88 -1.33
CA ALA A 93 -3.44 1.41 -0.03
C ALA A 93 -3.25 0.39 1.10
N VAL A 94 -3.81 -0.82 0.97
CA VAL A 94 -3.67 -1.88 1.97
C VAL A 94 -2.21 -2.28 2.16
N THR A 95 -1.44 -2.44 1.08
CA THR A 95 -0.02 -2.79 1.23
C THR A 95 0.82 -1.66 1.81
N CYS A 96 0.40 -0.39 1.68
CA CYS A 96 1.01 0.71 2.43
C CYS A 96 0.73 0.58 3.94
N GLU A 97 -0.48 0.16 4.35
CA GLU A 97 -0.76 -0.14 5.75
C GLU A 97 0.17 -1.23 6.29
N VAL A 98 0.29 -2.35 5.57
CA VAL A 98 1.20 -3.45 5.93
C VAL A 98 2.65 -2.99 5.93
N PHE A 99 3.08 -2.16 4.98
CA PHE A 99 4.45 -1.62 4.94
C PHE A 99 4.82 -0.84 6.20
N PHE A 100 3.89 -0.12 6.82
CA PHE A 100 4.16 0.64 8.03
C PHE A 100 3.85 -0.12 9.33
N ALA A 101 2.91 -1.07 9.30
CA ALA A 101 2.49 -1.81 10.50
C ALA A 101 3.22 -3.15 10.68
N GLU A 102 3.40 -3.92 9.60
CA GLU A 102 4.03 -5.25 9.59
C GLU A 102 5.02 -5.38 8.43
N PRO A 103 6.09 -4.56 8.39
CA PRO A 103 6.98 -4.47 7.24
C PRO A 103 7.69 -5.77 6.88
N GLU A 104 8.01 -6.63 7.85
CA GLU A 104 8.61 -7.93 7.62
C GLU A 104 7.68 -8.85 6.82
N LEU A 105 6.37 -8.75 7.02
CA LEU A 105 5.38 -9.52 6.28
C LEU A 105 5.43 -9.14 4.80
N LEU A 106 5.36 -7.84 4.49
CA LEU A 106 5.38 -7.37 3.11
C LEU A 106 6.72 -7.66 2.42
N LEU A 107 7.83 -7.54 3.16
CA LEU A 107 9.16 -7.92 2.65
C LEU A 107 9.24 -9.41 2.32
N HIS A 108 8.62 -10.27 3.13
CA HIS A 108 8.59 -11.71 2.89
C HIS A 108 7.75 -12.07 1.66
N GLU A 109 6.55 -11.52 1.56
CA GLU A 109 5.58 -11.82 0.50
C GLU A 109 6.00 -11.22 -0.84
N TYR A 110 6.41 -9.94 -0.87
CA TYR A 110 6.64 -9.18 -2.09
C TYR A 110 7.93 -8.34 -2.03
N PRO A 111 9.13 -8.94 -1.93
CA PRO A 111 10.38 -8.23 -1.64
C PRO A 111 10.73 -7.14 -2.66
N THR A 112 10.51 -7.39 -3.96
CA THR A 112 10.78 -6.39 -5.01
C THR A 112 9.84 -5.18 -4.90
N TYR A 113 8.57 -5.42 -4.57
CA TYR A 113 7.58 -4.36 -4.37
C TYR A 113 7.86 -3.58 -3.07
N TYR A 114 8.21 -4.28 -1.98
CA TYR A 114 8.68 -3.67 -0.75
C TYR A 114 9.85 -2.72 -0.99
N SER A 115 10.88 -3.12 -1.76
CA SER A 115 11.99 -2.22 -2.11
C SER A 115 11.54 -0.99 -2.90
N GLY A 116 10.50 -1.12 -3.72
CA GLY A 116 9.86 -0.01 -4.42
C GLY A 116 9.23 1.00 -3.46
N LEU A 117 8.43 0.52 -2.49
CA LEU A 117 7.85 1.35 -1.44
C LEU A 117 8.92 2.01 -0.56
N GLN A 118 9.95 1.26 -0.18
CA GLN A 118 11.09 1.77 0.59
C GLN A 118 11.79 2.92 -0.14
N SER A 119 12.02 2.75 -1.45
CA SER A 119 12.65 3.76 -2.30
C SER A 119 11.78 5.00 -2.49
N TYR A 120 10.44 4.82 -2.51
CA TYR A 120 9.49 5.90 -2.65
C TYR A 120 9.35 6.72 -1.36
N PHE A 121 9.05 6.06 -0.23
CA PHE A 121 8.82 6.72 1.06
C PHE A 121 10.12 7.17 1.75
N LYS A 122 11.29 6.67 1.33
CA LYS A 122 12.60 7.00 1.93
C LYS A 122 12.68 6.67 3.41
N VAL A 123 12.04 5.57 3.82
CA VAL A 123 12.05 5.05 5.19
C VAL A 123 12.41 3.58 5.19
N ASN A 124 13.03 3.10 6.27
CA ASN A 124 13.16 1.70 6.60
C ASN A 124 12.25 1.39 7.79
N PRO A 125 11.02 0.89 7.55
CA PRO A 125 10.04 0.65 8.61
C PRO A 125 10.49 -0.44 9.59
N ILE A 126 11.26 -1.45 9.13
CA ILE A 126 11.84 -2.51 9.99
C ILE A 126 12.82 -1.91 11.01
N ALA A 127 13.68 -0.98 10.56
CA ALA A 127 14.67 -0.34 11.44
C ALA A 127 14.13 0.89 12.18
N GLY A 128 12.95 1.40 11.80
CA GLY A 128 12.41 2.66 12.32
C GLY A 128 13.25 3.90 11.94
N THR A 129 13.92 3.89 10.79
CA THR A 129 14.82 4.98 10.35
C THR A 129 14.43 5.54 8.98
N LEU A 130 15.02 6.68 8.60
CA LEU A 130 15.06 7.08 7.20
C LEU A 130 15.96 6.10 6.40
N SER A 131 15.71 5.99 5.10
CA SER A 131 16.49 5.15 4.19
C SER A 131 17.40 6.03 3.32
N ASP A 132 18.68 5.67 3.24
CA ASP A 132 19.69 6.34 2.40
C ASP A 132 19.72 5.85 0.95
N LEU A 133 18.74 5.04 0.53
CA LEU A 133 18.62 4.48 -0.83
C LEU A 133 18.33 5.53 -1.91
#